data_AF-A0A1M3CDD8-F1
#
_entry.id   AF-A0A1M3CDD8-F1
#
_cell.length_a   1.000
_cell.length_b   1.000
_cell.length_c   1.000
_cell.angle_alpha   90.00
_cell.angle_beta   90.00
_cell.angle_gamma   90.00
#
_symmetry.space_group_name_H-M   'P 1'
#
loop_
_entity.id
_entity.type
_entity.pdbx_description
1 polymer ?
#
loop_
_entity_poly.entity_id
_entity_poly.type
_entity_poly.pdbx_seq_one_letter_code
_entity_poly.pdbx_strand_id
1 'polypeptide(L)'
;MFWWVTKTLRGLRVMMASISPRAIQMPLSGGDRKHFARELRRVESLHAELVKRVDAAYAAAKDQLRLAHRLECEEWNARLFLGGDEAPSPALADAIDAGATLLKVKCNACRATRRVDLTHVIWPRTYQVLSRAHHST
;
A
#
# COMPACT_ATOMS: atom_id res chain seq x y z
N MET A 1 22.92 -26.83 41.67
CA MET A 1 21.46 -27.09 41.66
C MET A 1 21.01 -27.05 40.20
N PHE A 2 20.34 -28.10 39.73
CA PHE A 2 20.03 -28.37 38.31
C PHE A 2 18.60 -27.93 37.92
N TRP A 3 18.19 -28.24 36.68
CA TRP A 3 16.87 -28.03 36.03
C TRP A 3 16.65 -26.60 35.49
N TRP A 4 16.67 -26.30 34.19
CA TRP A 4 16.21 -26.98 32.95
C TRP A 4 14.68 -27.21 32.89
N VAL A 5 14.03 -26.47 31.98
CA VAL A 5 12.72 -26.67 31.32
C VAL A 5 12.69 -25.72 30.10
N THR A 6 11.96 -26.02 29.02
CA THR A 6 11.99 -25.22 27.75
C THR A 6 10.67 -25.27 26.98
N LYS A 7 10.58 -24.49 25.88
CA LYS A 7 9.73 -24.70 24.67
C LYS A 7 8.22 -24.43 24.84
N THR A 8 7.58 -23.54 24.06
CA THR A 8 7.29 -23.71 22.61
C THR A 8 6.80 -22.37 22.03
N LEU A 9 7.40 -21.82 20.96
CA LEU A 9 7.13 -22.08 19.53
C LEU A 9 5.73 -21.67 19.01
N ARG A 10 5.63 -20.43 18.50
CA ARG A 10 5.05 -20.06 17.19
C ARG A 10 5.31 -18.57 16.92
N GLY A 11 5.76 -18.11 15.75
CA GLY A 11 6.08 -18.88 14.54
C GLY A 11 5.93 -18.07 13.26
N LEU A 12 6.56 -16.90 13.16
CA LEU A 12 6.59 -16.12 11.90
C LEU A 12 8.01 -15.59 11.61
N ARG A 13 8.98 -16.52 11.49
CA ARG A 13 10.29 -16.19 10.92
C ARG A 13 10.08 -16.01 9.41
N VAL A 14 9.87 -14.75 8.98
CA VAL A 14 9.96 -14.39 7.57
C VAL A 14 11.36 -14.80 7.12
N MET A 15 11.43 -15.91 6.39
CA MET A 15 12.64 -16.29 5.68
C MET A 15 12.77 -15.34 4.50
N MET A 16 13.33 -14.15 4.76
CA MET A 16 14.05 -13.40 3.74
C MET A 16 15.14 -14.36 3.24
N ALA A 17 14.83 -15.03 2.13
CA ALA A 17 15.77 -15.89 1.44
C ALA A 17 16.93 -14.99 1.02
N SER A 18 18.02 -15.05 1.78
CA SER A 18 19.22 -14.30 1.48
C SER A 18 19.77 -14.83 0.17
N ILE A 19 19.50 -14.10 -0.91
CA ILE A 19 20.29 -14.13 -2.14
C ILE A 19 21.64 -13.51 -1.75
N SER A 20 22.42 -14.31 -1.01
CA SER A 20 23.86 -14.11 -0.89
C SER A 20 24.41 -14.14 -2.32
N PRO A 21 25.17 -13.11 -2.75
CA PRO A 21 25.86 -13.15 -4.03
C PRO A 21 26.88 -14.29 -3.97
N ARG A 22 26.47 -15.49 -4.39
CA ARG A 22 27.40 -16.62 -4.51
C ARG A 22 28.44 -16.19 -5.54
N ALA A 23 29.67 -16.00 -5.10
CA ALA A 23 30.80 -15.85 -6.01
C ALA A 23 30.92 -17.13 -6.83
N ILE A 24 30.33 -17.12 -8.04
CA ILE A 24 30.35 -18.25 -8.95
C ILE A 24 31.82 -18.47 -9.32
N GLN A 25 32.35 -19.65 -8.95
CA GLN A 25 33.69 -20.06 -9.33
C GLN A 25 33.82 -19.94 -10.86
N MET A 26 34.72 -19.09 -11.32
CA MET A 26 34.89 -18.81 -12.74
C MET A 26 35.27 -20.12 -13.46
N PRO A 27 34.49 -20.58 -14.44
CA PRO A 27 34.70 -21.91 -14.99
C PRO A 27 36.03 -21.98 -15.76
N LEU A 28 36.84 -22.97 -15.39
CA LEU A 28 38.24 -23.07 -15.83
C LEU A 28 38.40 -23.46 -17.31
N SER A 29 37.37 -24.06 -17.95
CA SER A 29 37.38 -24.39 -19.38
C SER A 29 36.86 -23.28 -20.30
N GLY A 30 37.37 -23.23 -21.53
CA GLY A 30 36.96 -22.23 -22.53
C GLY A 30 35.53 -22.43 -23.08
N GLY A 31 35.00 -23.65 -23.05
CA GLY A 31 33.63 -23.96 -23.45
C GLY A 31 32.61 -23.48 -22.42
N ASP A 32 32.89 -23.76 -21.14
CA ASP A 32 32.02 -23.41 -20.02
C ASP A 32 31.92 -21.88 -19.84
N ARG A 33 33.01 -21.14 -20.06
CA ARG A 33 32.97 -19.65 -20.10
C ARG A 33 32.00 -19.13 -21.17
N LYS A 34 31.97 -19.73 -22.36
CA LYS A 34 31.04 -19.36 -23.45
C LYS A 34 29.60 -19.79 -23.15
N HIS A 35 29.39 -20.87 -22.42
CA HIS A 35 28.06 -21.26 -21.93
C HIS A 35 27.55 -20.27 -20.88
N PHE A 36 28.35 -20.01 -19.83
CA PHE A 36 28.00 -19.08 -18.76
C PHE A 36 27.70 -17.67 -19.28
N ALA A 37 28.51 -17.13 -20.20
CA ALA A 37 28.26 -15.82 -20.80
C ALA A 37 26.98 -15.77 -21.68
N ARG A 38 26.46 -16.90 -22.16
CA ARG A 38 25.15 -16.95 -22.85
C ARG A 38 24.01 -16.91 -21.84
N GLU A 39 24.08 -17.73 -20.79
CA GLU A 39 23.05 -17.73 -19.74
C GLU A 39 23.00 -16.41 -18.95
N LEU A 40 24.14 -15.74 -18.72
CA LEU A 40 24.16 -14.42 -18.09
C LEU A 40 23.36 -13.40 -18.91
N ARG A 41 23.65 -13.27 -20.23
CA ARG A 41 22.89 -12.40 -21.15
C ARG A 41 21.40 -12.77 -21.23
N ARG A 42 21.08 -14.06 -21.16
CA ARG A 42 19.70 -14.53 -21.11
C ARG A 42 19.01 -14.04 -19.83
N VAL A 43 19.62 -14.22 -18.66
CA VAL A 43 19.08 -13.76 -17.37
C VAL A 43 18.98 -12.24 -17.31
N GLU A 44 19.96 -11.49 -17.83
CA GLU A 44 19.90 -10.03 -17.97
C GLU A 44 18.70 -9.59 -18.82
N SER A 45 18.46 -10.23 -19.97
CA SER A 45 17.31 -9.92 -20.84
C SER A 45 15.97 -10.24 -20.16
N LEU A 46 15.86 -11.38 -19.47
CA LEU A 46 14.67 -11.77 -18.71
C LEU A 46 14.42 -10.83 -17.52
N HIS A 47 15.47 -10.42 -16.81
CA HIS A 47 15.35 -9.46 -15.72
C HIS A 47 14.85 -8.10 -16.22
N ALA A 48 15.39 -7.60 -17.33
CA ALA A 48 14.95 -6.34 -17.94
C ALA A 48 13.50 -6.39 -18.45
N GLU A 49 13.01 -7.55 -18.92
CA GLU A 49 11.60 -7.76 -19.25
C GLU A 49 10.73 -7.78 -17.98
N LEU A 50 11.13 -8.55 -16.97
CA LEU A 50 10.37 -8.72 -15.72
C LEU A 50 10.22 -7.40 -14.96
N VAL A 51 11.25 -6.56 -14.87
CA VAL A 51 11.17 -5.22 -14.25
C VAL A 51 10.08 -4.39 -14.94
N LYS A 52 10.11 -4.27 -16.27
CA LYS A 52 9.09 -3.52 -17.03
C LYS A 52 7.68 -4.06 -16.82
N ARG A 53 7.53 -5.38 -16.73
CA ARG A 53 6.23 -6.04 -16.50
C ARG A 53 5.71 -5.83 -15.07
N VAL A 54 6.61 -5.81 -14.09
CA VAL A 54 6.29 -5.50 -12.68
C VAL A 54 5.85 -4.04 -12.55
N ASP A 55 6.60 -3.10 -13.15
CA ASP A 55 6.25 -1.67 -13.15
C ASP A 55 4.88 -1.42 -13.82
N ALA A 56 4.64 -2.04 -14.97
CA ALA A 56 3.35 -1.96 -15.66
C ALA A 56 2.19 -2.55 -14.85
N ALA A 57 2.41 -3.67 -14.15
CA ALA A 57 1.42 -4.28 -13.28
C ALA A 57 1.09 -3.40 -12.06
N TYR A 58 2.10 -2.79 -11.43
CA TYR A 58 1.88 -1.84 -10.33
C TYR A 58 1.19 -0.55 -10.78
N ALA A 59 1.52 -0.03 -11.97
CA ALA A 59 0.83 1.12 -12.55
C ALA A 59 -0.66 0.82 -12.77
N ALA A 60 -0.98 -0.30 -13.45
CA ALA A 60 -2.35 -0.73 -13.68
C ALA A 60 -3.12 -0.96 -12.37
N ALA A 61 -2.49 -1.61 -11.39
CA ALA A 61 -3.10 -1.81 -10.07
C ALA A 61 -3.38 -0.48 -9.35
N LYS A 62 -2.48 0.49 -9.44
CA LYS A 62 -2.68 1.83 -8.86
C LYS A 62 -3.85 2.58 -9.50
N ASP A 63 -4.03 2.44 -10.81
CA ASP A 63 -5.17 3.05 -11.51
C ASP A 63 -6.51 2.39 -11.14
N GLN A 64 -6.54 1.06 -10.97
CA GLN A 64 -7.73 0.38 -10.45
C GLN A 64 -8.04 0.78 -9.00
N LEU A 65 -7.03 0.94 -8.13
CA LEU A 65 -7.23 1.43 -6.77
C LEU A 65 -7.80 2.85 -6.74
N ARG A 66 -7.30 3.77 -7.57
CA ARG A 66 -7.87 5.13 -7.70
C ARG A 66 -9.34 5.12 -8.11
N LEU A 67 -9.73 4.21 -9.01
CA LEU A 67 -11.13 4.03 -9.41
C LEU A 67 -11.97 3.50 -8.24
N ALA A 68 -11.46 2.52 -7.47
CA ALA A 68 -12.14 2.01 -6.28
C ALA A 68 -12.36 3.11 -5.23
N HIS A 69 -11.33 3.90 -4.90
CA HIS A 69 -11.44 5.01 -3.95
C HIS A 69 -12.41 6.11 -4.42
N ARG A 70 -12.49 6.37 -5.73
CA ARG A 70 -13.51 7.28 -6.30
C ARG A 70 -14.92 6.74 -6.11
N LEU A 71 -15.16 5.48 -6.44
CA LEU A 71 -16.48 4.85 -6.26
C LEU A 71 -16.89 4.81 -4.78
N GLU A 72 -15.95 4.60 -3.86
CA GLU A 72 -16.19 4.69 -2.41
C GLU A 72 -16.58 6.11 -1.97
N CYS A 73 -15.91 7.14 -2.50
CA CYS A 73 -16.30 8.53 -2.25
C CYS A 73 -17.68 8.88 -2.84
N GLU A 74 -18.02 8.35 -4.02
CA GLU A 74 -19.32 8.55 -4.67
C GLU A 74 -20.45 7.82 -3.92
N GLU A 75 -20.22 6.57 -3.47
CA GLU A 75 -21.13 5.84 -2.58
C GLU A 75 -21.39 6.61 -1.28
N TRP A 76 -20.33 7.08 -0.62
CA TRP A 76 -20.45 7.80 0.65
C TRP A 76 -21.25 9.09 0.49
N ASN A 77 -21.00 9.85 -0.58
CA ASN A 77 -21.77 11.05 -0.91
C ASN A 77 -23.25 10.74 -1.22
N ALA A 78 -23.53 9.64 -1.94
CA ALA A 78 -24.89 9.19 -2.21
C ALA A 78 -25.61 8.74 -0.93
N ARG A 79 -24.93 8.00 -0.04
CA ARG A 79 -25.45 7.55 1.26
C ARG A 79 -25.80 8.73 2.16
N LEU A 80 -24.93 9.74 2.23
CA LEU A 80 -25.21 11.01 2.92
C LEU A 80 -26.41 11.75 2.32
N PHE A 81 -26.55 11.78 0.99
CA PHE A 81 -27.67 12.44 0.32
C PHE A 81 -29.01 11.74 0.60
N LEU A 82 -29.00 10.41 0.71
CA LEU A 82 -30.17 9.60 1.09
C LEU A 82 -30.50 9.69 2.60
N GLY A 83 -29.70 10.40 3.40
CA GLY A 83 -29.89 10.52 4.84
C GLY A 83 -29.44 9.29 5.65
N GLY A 84 -28.58 8.44 5.06
CA GLY A 84 -27.96 7.30 5.75
C GLY A 84 -26.78 7.71 6.64
N ASP A 85 -26.16 6.71 7.27
CA ASP A 85 -25.10 6.93 8.26
C ASP A 85 -23.85 7.60 7.68
N GLU A 86 -23.40 8.67 8.35
CA GLU A 86 -22.20 9.43 7.98
C GLU A 86 -20.90 8.63 8.15
N ALA A 87 -20.92 7.53 8.91
CA ALA A 87 -19.79 6.67 9.20
C ALA A 87 -20.03 5.21 8.74
N PRO A 88 -18.98 4.45 8.36
CA PRO A 88 -17.61 4.91 8.15
C PRO A 88 -17.50 5.81 6.92
N SER A 89 -16.62 6.81 6.98
CA SER A 89 -16.23 7.61 5.81
C SER A 89 -14.92 7.05 5.22
N PRO A 90 -14.61 7.32 3.94
CA PRO A 90 -13.31 7.00 3.35
C PRO A 90 -12.13 7.55 4.16
N ALA A 91 -10.94 6.97 3.99
CA ALA A 91 -9.71 7.51 4.58
C ALA A 91 -9.27 8.80 3.86
N LEU A 92 -8.53 9.66 4.56
CA LEU A 92 -8.00 10.91 3.98
C LEU A 92 -7.04 10.67 2.81
N ALA A 93 -6.23 9.61 2.85
CA ALA A 93 -5.38 9.21 1.73
C ALA A 93 -6.23 8.88 0.50
N ASP A 94 -7.17 7.97 0.65
CA ASP A 94 -8.04 7.41 -0.39
C ASP A 94 -8.85 8.52 -1.09
N ALA A 95 -9.43 9.43 -0.31
CA ALA A 95 -10.15 10.59 -0.84
C ALA A 95 -9.24 11.53 -1.67
N ILE A 96 -8.00 11.76 -1.23
CA ILE A 96 -7.02 12.56 -1.98
C ILE A 96 -6.58 11.83 -3.26
N ASP A 97 -6.30 10.52 -3.20
CA ASP A 97 -5.91 9.71 -4.37
C ASP A 97 -7.05 9.56 -5.40
N ALA A 98 -8.32 9.61 -4.98
CA ALA A 98 -9.49 9.68 -5.85
C ALA A 98 -9.67 11.05 -6.54
N GLY A 99 -9.02 12.10 -6.03
CA GLY A 99 -9.19 13.50 -6.43
C GLY A 99 -10.30 14.26 -5.69
N ALA A 100 -10.89 13.68 -4.64
CA ALA A 100 -11.94 14.29 -3.83
C ALA A 100 -11.36 15.18 -2.71
N THR A 101 -10.65 16.24 -3.10
CA THR A 101 -9.89 17.09 -2.15
C THR A 101 -10.74 18.04 -1.30
N LEU A 102 -11.99 18.32 -1.67
CA LEU A 102 -12.84 19.30 -0.97
C LEU A 102 -13.95 18.64 -0.14
N LEU A 103 -13.88 18.81 1.18
CA LEU A 103 -14.91 18.37 2.11
C LEU A 103 -15.82 19.52 2.57
N LYS A 104 -17.13 19.28 2.58
CA LYS A 104 -18.12 20.18 3.18
C LYS A 104 -18.35 19.80 4.65
N VAL A 105 -17.82 20.58 5.58
CA VAL A 105 -17.97 20.37 7.03
C VAL A 105 -19.05 21.29 7.59
N LYS A 106 -19.94 20.75 8.43
CA LYS A 106 -20.94 21.51 9.19
C LYS A 106 -20.57 21.50 10.67
N CYS A 107 -20.47 22.66 11.29
CA CYS A 107 -20.23 22.73 12.74
C CYS A 107 -21.52 22.41 13.51
N ASN A 108 -21.47 21.48 14.46
CA ASN A 108 -22.65 21.11 15.26
C ASN A 108 -23.15 22.24 16.17
N ALA A 109 -22.25 23.07 16.71
CA ALA A 109 -22.61 24.15 17.62
C ALA A 109 -23.29 25.33 16.91
N CYS A 110 -22.62 25.93 15.91
CA CYS A 110 -23.11 27.14 15.24
C CYS A 110 -23.84 26.88 13.90
N ARG A 111 -23.97 25.62 13.48
CA ARG A 111 -24.54 25.18 12.17
C ARG A 111 -23.86 25.74 10.92
N ALA A 112 -22.84 26.58 11.06
CA ALA A 112 -22.08 27.13 9.96
C ALA A 112 -21.45 26.02 9.12
N THR A 113 -21.54 26.16 7.80
CA THR A 113 -20.93 25.25 6.83
C THR A 113 -19.64 25.85 6.30
N ARG A 114 -18.56 25.08 6.25
CA ARG A 114 -17.28 25.46 5.65
C ARG A 114 -16.87 24.40 4.62
N ARG A 115 -16.07 24.82 3.63
CA ARG A 115 -15.33 23.89 2.76
C ARG A 115 -13.89 23.82 3.25
N VAL A 116 -13.35 22.61 3.36
CA VAL A 116 -11.99 22.33 3.81
C VAL A 116 -11.28 21.56 2.72
N ASP A 117 -10.08 22.00 2.34
CA ASP A 117 -9.21 21.26 1.44
C ASP A 117 -8.37 20.25 2.23
N LEU A 118 -8.62 18.96 1.99
CA LEU A 118 -7.99 17.82 2.65
C LEU A 118 -6.47 17.77 2.41
N THR A 119 -5.98 18.36 1.32
CA THR A 119 -4.54 18.46 1.01
C THR A 119 -3.82 19.30 2.07
N HIS A 120 -4.47 20.35 2.56
CA HIS A 120 -3.93 21.29 3.55
C HIS A 120 -4.20 20.87 5.01
N VAL A 121 -5.03 19.85 5.25
CA VAL A 121 -5.31 19.35 6.60
C VAL A 121 -4.08 18.64 7.16
N ILE A 122 -3.60 19.07 8.33
CA ILE A 122 -2.56 18.39 9.10
C ILE A 122 -3.22 17.33 9.98
N TRP A 123 -3.43 16.13 9.41
CA TRP A 123 -4.02 14.97 10.09
C TRP A 123 -3.44 13.68 9.50
N PRO A 124 -3.29 12.59 10.29
CA PRO A 124 -2.74 11.34 9.77
C PRO A 124 -3.63 10.77 8.66
N ARG A 125 -3.01 10.50 7.51
CA ARG A 125 -3.71 10.16 6.26
C ARG A 125 -4.45 8.82 6.28
N THR A 126 -4.14 7.96 7.25
CA THR A 126 -4.78 6.66 7.48
C THR A 126 -6.10 6.76 8.26
N TYR A 127 -6.42 7.91 8.87
CA TYR A 127 -7.70 8.07 9.55
C TYR A 127 -8.82 8.47 8.58
N GLN A 128 -10.03 8.05 8.95
CA GLN A 128 -11.27 8.44 8.29
C GLN A 128 -11.49 9.95 8.39
N VAL A 129 -12.06 10.52 7.34
CA VAL A 129 -12.44 11.94 7.26
C VAL A 129 -13.38 12.36 8.40
N LEU A 130 -14.30 11.49 8.83
CA LEU A 130 -15.23 11.71 9.94
C LEU A 130 -14.99 10.73 11.10
N SER A 131 -13.80 10.76 11.72
CA SER A 131 -13.50 9.92 12.90
C SER A 131 -14.25 10.39 14.17
N ARG A 132 -15.51 9.98 14.34
CA ARG A 132 -16.29 10.20 15.58
C ARG A 132 -15.90 9.21 16.68
N ALA A 133 -14.68 9.32 17.21
CA ALA A 133 -14.21 8.47 18.31
C ALA A 133 -13.08 9.07 19.15
N HIS A 134 -13.36 10.14 19.91
CA HIS A 134 -12.73 10.33 21.22
C HIS A 134 -13.79 10.71 22.24
N HIS A 135 -14.30 9.68 22.91
CA HIS A 135 -15.05 9.81 24.15
C HIS A 135 -14.02 10.13 25.23
N SER A 136 -13.90 11.41 25.61
CA SER A 136 -13.16 11.79 26.80
C SER A 136 -14.04 11.52 28.02
N THR A 137 -13.76 10.41 28.70
CA THR A 137 -14.12 10.21 30.11
C THR A 137 -13.13 10.95 30.99
#